data_AF-G1NLZ8-F1
#
_entry.id   AF-G1NLZ8-F1
#
_cell.length_a   1.000
_cell.length_b   1.000
_cell.length_c   1.000
_cell.angle_alpha   90.00
_cell.angle_beta   90.00
_cell.angle_gamma   90.00
#
_symmetry.space_group_name_H-M   'P 1'
#
loop_
_entity.id
_entity.type
_entity.pdbx_description
1 polymer ?
#
loop_
_entity_poly.entity_id
_entity_poly.type
_entity_poly.pdbx_seq_one_letter_code
_entity_poly.pdbx_strand_id
1 'polypeptide(L)'
;ICVQGKEERNYHIFYRLCAGAPEDIREKLYLSSPDSFRYLNRGCTRYFATKETDKQILQNRKSPEYLKAGSLKDPLLDDHGDFNRMCTAMKKIGLDDAEKLDLFRVVAGVLHLGNIDFEEAGSTSGGCTLKARSQPALECCATLLGLDEEDLRVSLTTRVMLTTAGGAKGTVIKVPLKVEQANNARDALAKTVYSHLFDHVVNRVNQCFPFETSSFFIGVLDIAGFEYFEHNSFEQFCINYCNEKLQQFFNERILKEEQELYQKEGLGVNEVRYVDNQDCIDLIEAKLIGVLDILDEENRLPQPSDQHFTSVVHQKHKDHFRLSVGYLCWLSSLIKQFLKQLVVTLYLMKTFP
;
A
#
# COMPACT_ATOMS: atom_id res chain seq x y z
N ILE A 1 -3.64 -0.19 1.54
CA ILE A 1 -4.74 0.82 1.52
C ILE A 1 -6.09 0.19 1.20
N CYS A 2 -6.29 -0.49 0.06
CA CYS A 2 -7.64 -0.96 -0.36
C CYS A 2 -7.96 -2.44 -0.04
N VAL A 3 -6.94 -3.24 0.29
CA VAL A 3 -7.06 -4.67 0.63
C VAL A 3 -5.95 -5.05 1.61
N GLN A 4 -6.19 -6.07 2.43
CA GLN A 4 -5.29 -6.61 3.44
C GLN A 4 -5.44 -8.14 3.51
N GLY A 5 -4.43 -8.84 4.02
CA GLY A 5 -4.56 -10.23 4.46
C GLY A 5 -5.52 -10.38 5.65
N LYS A 6 -6.00 -11.62 5.90
CA LYS A 6 -7.02 -11.90 6.95
C LYS A 6 -6.61 -11.46 8.36
N GLU A 7 -5.36 -11.68 8.72
CA GLU A 7 -4.79 -11.31 10.02
C GLU A 7 -4.07 -9.95 9.99
N GLU A 8 -4.03 -9.31 8.82
CA GLU A 8 -3.39 -8.01 8.64
C GLU A 8 -4.38 -6.88 8.82
N ARG A 9 -3.85 -5.68 9.04
CA ARG A 9 -4.63 -4.46 9.19
C ARG A 9 -4.18 -3.43 8.17
N ASN A 10 -5.05 -2.48 7.88
CA ASN A 10 -4.67 -1.26 7.17
C ASN A 10 -3.77 -0.38 8.07
N TYR A 11 -3.34 0.79 7.57
CA TYR A 11 -2.57 1.73 8.37
C TYR A 11 -3.27 2.09 9.68
N HIS A 12 -2.49 2.25 10.76
CA HIS A 12 -3.02 2.46 12.11
C HIS A 12 -3.93 3.68 12.24
N ILE A 13 -3.74 4.72 11.42
CA ILE A 13 -4.58 5.93 11.47
C ILE A 13 -6.08 5.62 11.30
N PHE A 14 -6.44 4.65 10.45
CA PHE A 14 -7.84 4.27 10.26
C PHE A 14 -8.46 3.71 11.55
N TYR A 15 -7.72 2.87 12.26
CA TYR A 15 -8.17 2.24 13.50
C TYR A 15 -8.12 3.19 14.70
N ARG A 16 -7.05 3.98 14.81
CA ARG A 16 -6.89 5.02 15.83
C ARG A 16 -8.01 6.06 15.73
N LEU A 17 -8.37 6.49 14.51
CA LEU A 17 -9.48 7.40 14.28
C LEU A 17 -10.82 6.77 14.63
N CYS A 18 -11.09 5.52 14.23
CA CYS A 18 -12.35 4.85 14.57
C CYS A 18 -12.52 4.62 16.07
N ALA A 19 -11.43 4.23 16.77
CA ALA A 19 -11.44 3.92 18.20
C ALA A 19 -11.44 5.18 19.09
N GLY A 20 -10.63 6.18 18.76
CA GLY A 20 -10.34 7.31 19.64
C GLY A 20 -11.05 8.63 19.30
N ALA A 21 -11.68 8.75 18.12
CA ALA A 21 -12.36 9.99 17.76
C ALA A 21 -13.54 10.29 18.72
N PRO A 22 -13.59 11.50 19.32
CA PRO A 22 -14.75 12.01 20.04
C PRO A 22 -16.06 11.89 19.23
N GLU A 23 -17.21 11.81 19.90
CA GLU A 23 -18.50 11.64 19.20
C GLU A 23 -18.82 12.79 18.23
N ASP A 24 -18.46 14.04 18.56
CA ASP A 24 -18.68 15.19 17.68
C ASP A 24 -17.85 15.08 16.38
N ILE A 25 -16.60 14.58 16.48
CA ILE A 25 -15.76 14.29 15.32
C ILE A 25 -16.30 13.08 14.54
N ARG A 26 -16.75 12.03 15.24
CA ARG A 26 -17.35 10.85 14.61
C ARG A 26 -18.56 11.22 13.75
N GLU A 27 -19.44 12.07 14.29
CA GLU A 27 -20.64 12.54 13.58
C GLU A 27 -20.27 13.37 12.35
N LYS A 28 -19.36 14.33 12.48
CA LYS A 28 -18.87 15.15 11.35
C LYS A 28 -18.22 14.34 10.23
N LEU A 29 -17.58 13.22 10.59
CA LEU A 29 -16.86 12.35 9.66
C LEU A 29 -17.66 11.12 9.21
N TYR A 30 -18.92 11.00 9.67
CA TYR A 30 -19.79 9.85 9.39
C TYR A 30 -19.13 8.50 9.71
N LEU A 31 -18.35 8.45 10.80
CA LEU A 31 -17.59 7.26 11.18
C LEU A 31 -18.48 6.24 11.90
N SER A 32 -18.15 4.97 11.72
CA SER A 32 -18.81 3.80 12.30
C SER A 32 -17.76 2.75 12.69
N SER A 33 -18.18 1.55 13.08
CA SER A 33 -17.27 0.45 13.39
C SER A 33 -16.53 -0.04 12.12
N PRO A 34 -15.29 -0.57 12.24
CA PRO A 34 -14.45 -0.87 11.08
C PRO A 34 -15.04 -1.88 10.07
N ASP A 35 -15.94 -2.77 10.52
CA ASP A 35 -16.65 -3.72 9.67
C ASP A 35 -17.57 -3.07 8.62
N SER A 36 -17.97 -1.81 8.85
CA SER A 36 -18.78 -1.01 7.92
C SER A 36 -18.00 -0.45 6.74
N PHE A 37 -16.66 -0.57 6.73
CA PHE A 37 -15.80 -0.02 5.68
C PHE A 37 -15.10 -1.13 4.89
N ARG A 38 -15.30 -1.15 3.56
CA ARG A 38 -14.67 -2.14 2.65
C ARG A 38 -13.15 -2.21 2.79
N TYR A 39 -12.50 -1.06 3.03
CA TYR A 39 -11.04 -0.98 3.14
C TYR A 39 -10.49 -1.44 4.50
N LEU A 40 -11.36 -1.86 5.43
CA LEU A 40 -10.97 -2.40 6.74
C LEU A 40 -11.52 -3.81 6.98
N ASN A 41 -12.74 -4.11 6.51
CA ASN A 41 -13.44 -5.37 6.80
C ASN A 41 -12.94 -6.61 6.04
N ARG A 42 -11.91 -6.44 5.19
CA ARG A 42 -11.23 -7.54 4.50
C ARG A 42 -10.10 -8.15 5.31
N GLY A 43 -9.55 -7.38 6.26
CA GLY A 43 -8.56 -7.84 7.23
C GLY A 43 -9.12 -7.88 8.64
N CYS A 44 -8.23 -7.77 9.62
CA CYS A 44 -8.59 -7.76 11.03
C CYS A 44 -9.22 -6.41 11.43
N THR A 45 -10.42 -6.46 12.01
CA THR A 45 -11.18 -5.27 12.44
C THR A 45 -11.03 -4.96 13.93
N ARG A 46 -10.12 -5.66 14.62
CA ARG A 46 -9.90 -5.53 16.06
C ARG A 46 -8.92 -4.39 16.36
N TYR A 47 -9.11 -3.76 17.51
CA TYR A 47 -8.19 -2.74 18.03
C TYR A 47 -7.16 -3.35 18.98
N PHE A 48 -5.94 -2.81 18.99
CA PHE A 48 -5.03 -2.99 20.11
C PHE A 48 -5.51 -2.13 21.29
N ALA A 49 -5.63 -2.74 22.47
CA ALA A 49 -6.03 -2.04 23.69
C ALA A 49 -5.55 -2.76 24.95
N THR A 50 -5.26 -1.99 25.99
CA THR A 50 -5.03 -2.51 27.36
C THR A 50 -6.38 -2.78 28.03
N LYS A 51 -6.36 -3.38 29.23
CA LYS A 51 -7.60 -3.61 30.00
C LYS A 51 -8.31 -2.30 30.38
N GLU A 52 -7.56 -1.22 30.50
CA GLU A 52 -8.04 0.11 30.87
C GLU A 52 -8.61 0.84 29.65
N THR A 53 -7.94 0.79 28.49
CA THR A 53 -8.41 1.49 27.29
C THR A 53 -9.55 0.75 26.58
N ASP A 54 -9.64 -0.57 26.71
CA ASP A 54 -10.78 -1.37 26.19
C ASP A 54 -12.14 -0.90 26.74
N LYS A 55 -12.15 -0.43 28.00
CA LYS A 55 -13.33 0.14 28.67
C LYS A 55 -13.69 1.55 28.18
N GLN A 56 -12.73 2.27 27.60
CA GLN A 56 -12.92 3.64 27.09
C GLN A 56 -13.44 3.62 25.65
N ILE A 57 -13.13 2.57 24.89
CA ILE A 57 -13.65 2.39 23.53
C ILE A 57 -15.17 2.19 23.60
N LEU A 58 -15.92 3.12 23.00
CA LEU A 58 -17.37 3.11 22.99
C LEU A 58 -17.94 1.92 22.20
N GLN A 59 -19.14 1.46 22.58
CA GLN A 59 -19.77 0.27 22.01
C GLN A 59 -20.06 0.41 20.50
N ASN A 60 -20.43 1.61 20.05
CA ASN A 60 -20.67 1.93 18.64
C ASN A 60 -19.41 1.88 17.76
N ARG A 61 -18.22 1.66 18.34
CA ARG A 61 -16.93 1.55 17.61
C ARG A 61 -16.47 0.11 17.45
N LYS A 62 -17.07 -0.82 18.19
CA LYS A 62 -16.65 -2.22 18.30
C LYS A 62 -17.32 -3.04 17.20
N SER A 63 -16.52 -3.62 16.31
CA SER A 63 -17.01 -4.52 15.27
C SER A 63 -17.53 -5.85 15.87
N PRO A 64 -18.35 -6.62 15.14
CA PRO A 64 -18.77 -7.96 15.59
C PRO A 64 -17.60 -8.88 15.91
N GLU A 65 -16.50 -8.79 15.14
CA GLU A 65 -15.26 -9.53 15.39
C GLU A 65 -14.62 -9.13 16.72
N TYR A 66 -14.55 -7.83 17.01
CA TYR A 66 -14.05 -7.32 18.29
C TYR A 66 -14.90 -7.78 19.46
N LEU A 67 -16.23 -7.78 19.33
CA LEU A 67 -17.13 -8.25 20.39
C LEU A 67 -16.97 -9.75 20.67
N LYS A 68 -16.60 -10.54 19.64
CA LYS A 68 -16.38 -11.98 19.76
C LYS A 68 -15.01 -12.34 20.33
N ALA A 69 -13.95 -11.68 19.86
CA ALA A 69 -12.56 -12.06 20.16
C ALA A 69 -11.83 -11.08 21.11
N GLY A 70 -12.45 -9.95 21.45
CA GLY A 70 -11.86 -8.89 22.25
C GLY A 70 -10.73 -8.13 21.54
N SER A 71 -10.08 -7.23 22.27
CA SER A 71 -8.92 -6.46 21.81
C SER A 71 -7.70 -7.33 21.53
N LEU A 72 -6.90 -6.89 20.56
CA LEU A 72 -5.55 -7.41 20.30
C LEU A 72 -4.62 -6.99 21.46
N LYS A 73 -3.63 -7.84 21.76
CA LYS A 73 -2.70 -7.63 22.86
C LYS A 73 -1.32 -7.34 22.32
N ASP A 74 -0.79 -6.19 22.71
CA ASP A 74 0.57 -5.77 22.42
C ASP A 74 1.06 -4.87 23.58
N PRO A 75 2.32 -4.97 24.02
CA PRO A 75 2.85 -4.12 25.10
C PRO A 75 2.99 -2.64 24.74
N LEU A 76 3.09 -2.30 23.45
CA LEU A 76 3.39 -0.96 22.95
C LEU A 76 2.18 -0.32 22.27
N LEU A 77 1.39 -1.10 21.51
CA LEU A 77 0.28 -0.60 20.72
C LEU A 77 -1.01 -0.48 21.53
N ASP A 78 -1.69 0.66 21.37
CA ASP A 78 -2.99 0.93 21.98
C ASP A 78 -3.73 1.95 21.10
N ASP A 79 -4.66 1.51 20.26
CA ASP A 79 -5.23 2.35 19.20
C ASP A 79 -5.99 3.57 19.78
N HIS A 80 -6.68 3.41 20.92
CA HIS A 80 -7.37 4.52 21.59
C HIS A 80 -6.38 5.47 22.27
N GLY A 81 -5.40 4.93 23.02
CA GLY A 81 -4.37 5.75 23.68
C GLY A 81 -3.46 6.47 22.69
N ASP A 82 -3.07 5.79 21.60
CA ASP A 82 -2.24 6.33 20.53
C ASP A 82 -2.94 7.44 19.75
N PHE A 83 -4.26 7.36 19.57
CA PHE A 83 -5.01 8.48 18.98
C PHE A 83 -4.87 9.75 19.81
N ASN A 84 -4.99 9.64 21.12
CA ASN A 84 -4.83 10.77 22.04
C ASN A 84 -3.39 11.29 22.02
N ARG A 85 -2.39 10.40 22.07
CA ARG A 85 -0.96 10.75 21.96
C ARG A 85 -0.66 11.45 20.62
N MET A 86 -1.22 10.95 19.53
CA MET A 86 -1.10 11.54 18.19
C MET A 86 -1.68 12.96 18.16
N CYS A 87 -2.88 13.17 18.72
CA CYS A 87 -3.48 14.51 18.82
C CYS A 87 -2.62 15.47 19.66
N THR A 88 -2.01 14.99 20.75
CA THR A 88 -1.04 15.78 21.52
C THR A 88 0.21 16.10 20.71
N ALA A 89 0.74 15.14 19.95
CA ALA A 89 1.91 15.33 19.10
C ALA A 89 1.63 16.35 17.98
N MET A 90 0.47 16.28 17.32
CA MET A 90 0.03 17.25 16.31
C MET A 90 0.05 18.69 16.85
N LYS A 91 -0.46 18.90 18.07
CA LYS A 91 -0.39 20.21 18.74
C LYS A 91 1.05 20.67 19.00
N LYS A 92 1.95 19.76 19.37
CA LYS A 92 3.37 20.08 19.63
C LYS A 92 4.13 20.46 18.36
N ILE A 93 3.83 19.83 17.23
CA ILE A 93 4.42 20.18 15.92
C ILE A 93 3.73 21.39 15.27
N GLY A 94 2.78 22.01 15.99
CA GLY A 94 2.14 23.25 15.58
C GLY A 94 1.03 23.07 14.54
N LEU A 95 0.42 21.88 14.40
CA LEU A 95 -0.85 21.76 13.69
C LEU A 95 -1.98 22.32 14.54
N ASP A 96 -2.78 23.20 13.95
CA ASP A 96 -3.98 23.71 14.58
C ASP A 96 -5.14 22.68 14.52
N ASP A 97 -6.23 22.97 15.23
CA ASP A 97 -7.37 22.06 15.30
C ASP A 97 -8.15 21.97 13.98
N ALA A 98 -8.04 22.96 13.08
CA ALA A 98 -8.68 22.96 11.77
C ALA A 98 -7.90 22.08 10.79
N GLU A 99 -6.58 22.25 10.69
CA GLU A 99 -5.67 21.44 9.89
C GLU A 99 -5.75 19.96 10.31
N LYS A 100 -5.80 19.68 11.62
CA LYS A 100 -6.03 18.34 12.15
C LYS A 100 -7.38 17.75 11.68
N LEU A 101 -8.45 18.55 11.71
CA LEU A 101 -9.76 18.08 11.23
C LEU A 101 -9.73 17.81 9.73
N ASP A 102 -9.04 18.63 8.93
CA ASP A 102 -8.87 18.41 7.50
C ASP A 102 -8.12 17.12 7.19
N LEU A 103 -7.05 16.80 7.95
CA LEU A 103 -6.39 15.49 7.84
C LEU A 103 -7.38 14.34 8.10
N PHE A 104 -8.19 14.45 9.16
CA PHE A 104 -9.18 13.43 9.49
C PHE A 104 -10.30 13.33 8.44
N ARG A 105 -10.70 14.45 7.82
CA ARG A 105 -11.67 14.49 6.72
C ARG A 105 -11.18 13.69 5.52
N VAL A 106 -9.91 13.85 5.12
CA VAL A 106 -9.35 13.08 4.00
C VAL A 106 -9.32 11.58 4.33
N VAL A 107 -8.89 11.21 5.54
CA VAL A 107 -8.89 9.79 5.98
C VAL A 107 -10.29 9.19 5.95
N ALA A 108 -11.29 9.90 6.48
CA ALA A 108 -12.68 9.46 6.45
C ALA A 108 -13.24 9.40 5.02
N GLY A 109 -12.90 10.37 4.16
CA GLY A 109 -13.27 10.39 2.74
C GLY A 109 -12.77 9.15 2.01
N VAL A 110 -11.53 8.73 2.26
CA VAL A 110 -10.97 7.47 1.71
C VAL A 110 -11.74 6.24 2.19
N LEU A 111 -12.19 6.20 3.45
CA LEU A 111 -13.00 5.09 3.97
C LEU A 111 -14.35 4.99 3.26
N HIS A 112 -15.06 6.11 3.10
CA HIS A 112 -16.36 6.16 2.42
C HIS A 112 -16.25 5.88 0.92
N LEU A 113 -15.16 6.33 0.28
CA LEU A 113 -14.87 6.02 -1.12
C LEU A 113 -14.88 4.50 -1.37
N GLY A 114 -14.31 3.71 -0.46
CA GLY A 114 -14.30 2.25 -0.58
C GLY A 114 -15.68 1.58 -0.51
N ASN A 115 -16.69 2.25 0.02
CA ASN A 115 -18.05 1.71 0.13
C ASN A 115 -18.90 1.93 -1.13
N ILE A 116 -18.34 2.61 -2.14
CA ILE A 116 -18.99 2.78 -3.44
C ILE A 116 -18.86 1.49 -4.26
N ASP A 117 -19.99 0.85 -4.54
CA ASP A 117 -20.10 -0.36 -5.35
C ASP A 117 -20.73 -0.07 -6.70
N PHE A 118 -20.32 -0.84 -7.69
CA PHE A 118 -20.80 -0.76 -9.07
C PHE A 118 -21.56 -2.03 -9.46
N GLU A 119 -22.48 -1.89 -10.40
CA GLU A 119 -23.21 -2.97 -11.07
C GLU A 119 -23.24 -2.74 -12.58
N GLU A 120 -23.49 -3.80 -13.35
CA GLU A 120 -23.56 -3.69 -14.80
C GLU A 120 -24.76 -2.83 -15.21
N ALA A 121 -24.53 -1.90 -16.14
CA ALA A 121 -25.62 -1.12 -16.70
C ALA A 121 -26.51 -2.05 -17.53
N GLY A 122 -27.79 -2.17 -17.18
CA GLY A 122 -28.76 -3.02 -17.88
C GLY A 122 -29.12 -2.56 -19.32
N SER A 123 -28.35 -1.63 -19.88
CA SER A 123 -28.55 -1.05 -21.21
C SER A 123 -27.62 -1.65 -22.27
N THR A 124 -28.05 -1.62 -23.53
CA THR A 124 -27.30 -2.11 -24.70
C THR A 124 -25.98 -1.38 -24.97
N SER A 125 -25.73 -0.25 -24.31
CA SER A 125 -24.53 0.57 -24.44
C SER A 125 -23.30 0.00 -23.71
N GLY A 126 -23.49 -1.01 -22.85
CA GLY A 126 -22.45 -1.51 -21.96
C GLY A 126 -22.03 -0.49 -20.90
N GLY A 127 -21.31 -0.95 -19.87
CA GLY A 127 -20.74 -0.11 -18.82
C GLY A 127 -21.21 -0.50 -17.42
N CYS A 128 -21.01 0.41 -16.46
CA CYS A 128 -21.43 0.22 -15.08
C CYS A 128 -22.16 1.45 -14.51
N THR A 129 -23.04 1.20 -13.55
CA THR A 129 -23.70 2.20 -12.72
C THR A 129 -23.40 1.95 -11.24
N LEU A 130 -23.59 2.95 -10.39
CA LEU A 130 -23.48 2.77 -8.95
C LEU A 130 -24.68 1.98 -8.44
N LYS A 131 -24.47 1.08 -7.47
CA LYS A 131 -25.57 0.41 -6.77
C LYS A 131 -26.35 1.43 -5.95
N ALA A 132 -27.67 1.27 -5.89
CA ALA A 132 -28.54 2.16 -5.09
C ALA A 132 -28.11 2.26 -3.61
N ARG A 133 -27.61 1.16 -3.03
CA ARG A 133 -27.10 1.13 -1.65
C ARG A 133 -25.85 1.98 -1.40
N SER A 134 -25.13 2.36 -2.45
CA SER A 134 -23.90 3.14 -2.37
C SER A 134 -24.14 4.64 -2.41
N GLN A 135 -25.39 5.08 -2.58
CA GLN A 135 -25.76 6.50 -2.60
C GLN A 135 -25.29 7.26 -1.35
N PRO A 136 -25.50 6.77 -0.10
CA PRO A 136 -25.04 7.49 1.09
C PRO A 136 -23.51 7.58 1.17
N ALA A 137 -22.80 6.54 0.71
CA ALA A 137 -21.34 6.52 0.70
C ALA A 137 -20.76 7.54 -0.30
N LEU A 138 -21.41 7.70 -1.45
CA LEU A 138 -21.06 8.70 -2.45
C LEU A 138 -21.24 10.12 -1.89
N GLU A 139 -22.39 10.41 -1.27
CA GLU A 139 -22.68 11.71 -0.65
C GLU A 139 -21.67 12.06 0.46
N CYS A 140 -21.40 11.11 1.36
CA CYS A 140 -20.40 11.29 2.42
C CYS A 140 -19.00 11.52 1.84
N CYS A 141 -18.59 10.72 0.85
CA CYS A 141 -17.29 10.85 0.20
C CYS A 141 -17.13 12.20 -0.51
N ALA A 142 -18.14 12.63 -1.28
CA ALA A 142 -18.15 13.90 -1.99
C ALA A 142 -18.06 15.09 -1.02
N THR A 143 -18.85 15.07 0.05
CA THR A 143 -18.84 16.11 1.09
C THR A 143 -17.49 16.22 1.79
N LEU A 144 -16.90 15.08 2.18
CA LEU A 144 -15.63 15.07 2.92
C LEU A 144 -14.45 15.51 2.06
N LEU A 145 -14.39 15.08 0.80
CA LEU A 145 -13.34 15.43 -0.15
C LEU A 145 -13.58 16.76 -0.88
N GLY A 146 -14.73 17.43 -0.65
CA GLY A 146 -15.06 18.71 -1.26
C GLY A 146 -15.33 18.63 -2.77
N LEU A 147 -15.99 17.56 -3.20
CA LEU A 147 -16.33 17.29 -4.60
C LEU A 147 -17.85 17.41 -4.81
N ASP A 148 -18.26 17.70 -6.05
CA ASP A 148 -19.65 17.55 -6.46
C ASP A 148 -20.00 16.05 -6.62
N GLU A 149 -21.20 15.67 -6.18
CA GLU A 149 -21.65 14.28 -6.17
C GLU A 149 -21.76 13.71 -7.59
N GLU A 150 -22.32 14.48 -8.53
CA GLU A 150 -22.53 14.03 -9.91
C GLU A 150 -21.21 14.01 -10.69
N ASP A 151 -20.33 14.97 -10.46
CA ASP A 151 -18.99 14.93 -11.03
C ASP A 151 -18.19 13.71 -10.55
N LEU A 152 -18.26 13.37 -9.26
CA LEU A 152 -17.62 12.18 -8.71
C LEU A 152 -18.23 10.91 -9.32
N ARG A 153 -19.57 10.82 -9.39
CA ARG A 153 -20.28 9.70 -10.02
C ARG A 153 -19.82 9.47 -11.45
N VAL A 154 -19.85 10.52 -12.27
CA VAL A 154 -19.49 10.45 -13.69
C VAL A 154 -18.01 10.09 -13.86
N SER A 155 -17.14 10.63 -13.03
CA SER A 155 -15.69 10.35 -13.07
C SER A 155 -15.36 8.90 -12.72
N LEU A 156 -16.14 8.27 -11.84
CA LEU A 156 -15.95 6.86 -11.47
C LEU A 156 -16.53 5.87 -12.50
N THR A 157 -17.53 6.28 -13.28
CA THR A 157 -18.21 5.39 -14.25
C THR A 157 -17.82 5.62 -15.70
N THR A 158 -17.11 6.70 -16.03
CA THR A 158 -16.77 7.05 -17.40
C THR A 158 -15.30 7.43 -17.56
N ARG A 159 -14.75 7.11 -18.74
CA ARG A 159 -13.46 7.61 -19.19
C ARG A 159 -13.68 8.71 -20.22
N VAL A 160 -13.03 9.85 -20.01
CA VAL A 160 -13.03 10.95 -20.98
C VAL A 160 -12.01 10.66 -22.09
N MET A 161 -12.43 10.72 -23.34
CA MET A 161 -11.56 10.57 -24.51
C MET A 161 -11.74 11.75 -25.46
N LEU A 162 -10.64 12.18 -26.08
CA LEU A 162 -10.64 13.20 -27.13
C LEU A 162 -10.63 12.50 -28.48
N THR A 163 -11.66 12.72 -29.30
CA THR A 163 -11.67 12.24 -30.67
C THR A 163 -11.12 13.33 -31.60
N THR A 164 -9.97 13.05 -32.22
CA THR A 164 -9.39 13.85 -33.31
C THR A 164 -10.04 13.56 -34.67
N ALA A 165 -10.91 12.55 -34.75
CA ALA A 165 -11.63 12.18 -35.95
C ALA A 165 -12.83 13.13 -36.17
N GLY A 166 -12.58 14.32 -36.74
CA GLY A 166 -13.68 15.25 -37.10
C GLY A 166 -13.33 16.71 -37.41
N GLY A 167 -12.04 17.10 -37.45
CA GLY A 167 -11.62 18.48 -37.78
C GLY A 167 -11.03 19.26 -36.59
N ALA A 168 -10.69 20.54 -36.82
CA ALA A 168 -9.82 21.37 -35.97
C ALA A 168 -10.27 21.64 -34.52
N LYS A 169 -11.43 21.10 -34.10
CA LYS A 169 -11.94 21.16 -32.72
C LYS A 169 -12.38 19.75 -32.33
N GLY A 170 -11.52 19.00 -31.66
CA GLY A 170 -11.86 17.67 -31.16
C GLY A 170 -13.04 17.72 -30.20
N THR A 171 -13.95 16.75 -30.29
CA THR A 171 -15.07 16.59 -29.36
C THR A 171 -14.63 15.72 -28.18
N VAL A 172 -15.08 16.11 -26.98
CA VAL A 172 -14.88 15.34 -25.74
C VAL A 172 -16.00 14.31 -25.66
N ILE A 173 -15.66 13.02 -25.73
CA ILE A 173 -16.62 11.93 -25.54
C ILE A 173 -16.41 11.25 -24.18
N LYS A 174 -17.50 10.86 -23.53
CA LYS A 174 -17.49 10.08 -22.29
C LYS A 174 -17.82 8.63 -22.62
N VAL A 175 -16.87 7.73 -22.41
CA VAL A 175 -17.01 6.29 -22.69
C VAL A 175 -17.28 5.56 -21.37
N PRO A 176 -18.38 4.80 -21.23
CA PRO A 176 -18.66 4.05 -20.01
C PRO A 176 -17.57 3.01 -19.68
N LEU A 177 -17.24 2.89 -18.40
CA LEU A 177 -16.31 1.89 -17.87
C LEU A 177 -17.02 0.58 -17.55
N LYS A 178 -16.31 -0.54 -17.67
CA LYS A 178 -16.79 -1.83 -17.12
C LYS A 178 -16.69 -1.81 -15.59
N VAL A 179 -17.46 -2.68 -14.93
CA VAL A 179 -17.48 -2.80 -13.46
C VAL A 179 -16.08 -2.98 -12.87
N GLU A 180 -15.25 -3.82 -13.47
CA GLU A 180 -13.87 -4.04 -13.03
C GLU A 180 -13.01 -2.78 -13.15
N GLN A 181 -13.13 -2.05 -14.27
CA GLN A 181 -12.41 -0.80 -14.49
C GLN A 181 -12.83 0.28 -13.50
N ALA A 182 -14.12 0.38 -13.18
CA ALA A 182 -14.63 1.31 -12.17
C ALA A 182 -14.15 0.96 -10.75
N ASN A 183 -14.08 -0.33 -10.39
CA ASN A 183 -13.47 -0.78 -9.14
C ASN A 183 -11.99 -0.38 -9.07
N ASN A 184 -11.24 -0.60 -10.15
CA ASN A 184 -9.82 -0.23 -10.22
C ASN A 184 -9.64 1.29 -10.14
N ALA A 185 -10.50 2.08 -10.80
CA ALA A 185 -10.46 3.54 -10.74
C ALA A 185 -10.75 4.08 -9.33
N ARG A 186 -11.77 3.54 -8.64
CA ARG A 186 -12.07 3.86 -7.23
C ARG A 186 -10.88 3.57 -6.33
N ASP A 187 -10.30 2.38 -6.45
CA ASP A 187 -9.18 1.96 -5.61
C ASP A 187 -7.91 2.75 -5.94
N ALA A 188 -7.68 3.10 -7.21
CA ALA A 188 -6.59 3.98 -7.63
C ALA A 188 -6.74 5.38 -7.02
N LEU A 189 -7.93 5.98 -7.08
CA LEU A 189 -8.20 7.27 -6.46
C LEU A 189 -7.92 7.24 -4.95
N ALA A 190 -8.36 6.20 -4.25
CA ALA A 190 -8.11 6.02 -2.83
C ALA A 190 -6.61 5.94 -2.51
N LYS A 191 -5.83 5.19 -3.31
CA LYS A 191 -4.37 5.09 -3.17
C LYS A 191 -3.70 6.44 -3.40
N THR A 192 -4.07 7.15 -4.46
CA THR A 192 -3.49 8.46 -4.79
C THR A 192 -3.77 9.51 -3.71
N VAL A 193 -5.03 9.62 -3.27
CA VAL A 193 -5.42 10.59 -2.22
C VAL A 193 -4.66 10.32 -0.93
N TYR A 194 -4.60 9.06 -0.49
CA TYR A 194 -3.88 8.72 0.74
C TYR A 194 -2.36 8.88 0.61
N SER A 195 -1.78 8.60 -0.56
CA SER A 195 -0.36 8.84 -0.84
C SER A 195 -0.03 10.34 -0.73
N HIS A 196 -0.81 11.19 -1.38
CA HIS A 196 -0.60 12.64 -1.32
C HIS A 196 -0.85 13.20 0.09
N LEU A 197 -1.79 12.61 0.84
CA LEU A 197 -1.98 12.94 2.25
C LEU A 197 -0.73 12.61 3.07
N PHE A 198 -0.11 11.46 2.84
CA PHE A 198 1.13 11.07 3.52
C PHE A 198 2.28 12.02 3.18
N ASP A 199 2.46 12.35 1.90
CA ASP A 199 3.47 13.33 1.45
C ASP A 199 3.22 14.70 2.10
N HIS A 200 1.96 15.13 2.20
CA HIS A 200 1.59 16.35 2.89
C HIS A 200 1.95 16.31 4.38
N VAL A 201 1.68 15.21 5.07
CA VAL A 201 2.06 15.05 6.49
C VAL A 201 3.59 15.13 6.66
N VAL A 202 4.37 14.45 5.83
CA VAL A 202 5.84 14.50 5.88
C VAL A 202 6.36 15.91 5.61
N ASN A 203 5.85 16.57 4.57
CA ASN A 203 6.19 17.95 4.26
C ASN A 203 5.84 18.91 5.40
N ARG A 204 4.69 18.71 6.04
CA ARG A 204 4.24 19.52 7.17
C ARG A 204 5.12 19.33 8.40
N VAL A 205 5.62 18.11 8.64
CA VAL A 205 6.61 17.83 9.68
C VAL A 205 7.95 18.51 9.36
N ASN A 206 8.42 18.46 8.12
CA ASN A 206 9.66 19.14 7.70
C ASN A 206 9.58 20.67 7.87
N GLN A 207 8.40 21.26 7.70
CA GLN A 207 8.16 22.69 7.97
C GLN A 207 8.27 23.07 9.45
N CYS A 208 8.24 22.11 10.38
CA CYS A 208 8.41 22.38 11.82
C CYS A 208 9.87 22.67 12.20
N PHE A 209 10.83 22.32 11.33
CA PHE A 209 12.27 22.52 11.56
C PHE A 209 12.98 22.97 10.28
N PRO A 210 12.62 24.14 9.71
CA PRO A 210 13.21 24.63 8.47
C PRO A 210 14.69 25.01 8.67
N PHE A 211 15.48 24.88 7.59
CA PHE A 211 16.86 25.35 7.53
C PHE A 211 17.08 26.09 6.19
N GLU A 212 17.93 27.12 6.18
CA GLU A 212 18.18 27.92 4.98
C GLU A 212 19.23 27.28 4.07
N THR A 213 20.34 26.81 4.64
CA THR A 213 21.44 26.17 3.91
C THR A 213 22.04 25.05 4.75
N SER A 214 22.55 24.02 4.09
CA SER A 214 23.24 22.88 4.73
C SER A 214 24.48 22.51 3.92
N SER A 215 25.62 22.32 4.58
CA SER A 215 26.86 21.87 3.91
C SER A 215 27.00 20.34 3.93
N PHE A 216 26.61 19.70 5.02
CA PHE A 216 26.70 18.25 5.22
C PHE A 216 25.47 17.77 6.00
N PHE A 217 25.19 16.48 5.94
CA PHE A 217 24.15 15.86 6.74
C PHE A 217 24.60 14.50 7.27
N ILE A 218 24.04 14.11 8.40
CA ILE A 218 24.10 12.74 8.92
C ILE A 218 22.67 12.20 8.83
N GLY A 219 22.44 11.26 7.92
CA GLY A 219 21.15 10.62 7.71
C GLY A 219 21.07 9.29 8.44
N VAL A 220 19.94 9.02 9.08
CA VAL A 220 19.62 7.70 9.62
C VAL A 220 18.62 7.05 8.67
N LEU A 221 19.02 5.92 8.06
CA LEU A 221 18.14 5.13 7.23
C LEU A 221 17.51 4.04 8.09
N ASP A 222 16.19 4.14 8.32
CA ASP A 222 15.39 3.14 9.03
C ASP A 222 14.33 2.60 8.07
N ILE A 223 14.51 1.37 7.61
CA ILE A 223 13.60 0.69 6.70
C ILE A 223 13.30 -0.72 7.21
N ALA A 224 12.21 -1.31 6.73
CA ALA A 224 11.87 -2.70 7.04
C ALA A 224 12.98 -3.65 6.56
N GLY A 225 13.37 -4.59 7.42
CA GLY A 225 14.27 -5.69 7.04
C GLY A 225 13.58 -6.73 6.15
N PHE A 226 14.28 -7.83 5.87
CA PHE A 226 13.68 -8.95 5.12
C PHE A 226 12.45 -9.52 5.84
N GLU A 227 11.35 -9.68 5.11
CA GLU A 227 10.08 -10.20 5.62
C GLU A 227 9.64 -11.45 4.85
N TYR A 228 9.13 -12.45 5.59
CA TYR A 228 8.52 -13.63 5.00
C TYR A 228 7.35 -14.14 5.86
N PHE A 229 6.26 -14.49 5.19
CA PHE A 229 5.07 -15.09 5.80
C PHE A 229 4.75 -16.44 5.14
N GLU A 230 3.72 -17.14 5.65
CA GLU A 230 3.23 -18.38 5.02
C GLU A 230 2.78 -18.15 3.57
N HIS A 231 2.22 -16.96 3.31
CA HIS A 231 1.85 -16.48 1.99
C HIS A 231 2.35 -15.05 1.81
N ASN A 232 3.37 -14.87 0.98
CA ASN A 232 3.90 -13.54 0.64
C ASN A 232 3.02 -12.88 -0.43
N SER A 233 2.80 -11.57 -0.29
CA SER A 233 2.15 -10.72 -1.28
C SER A 233 3.15 -9.78 -1.94
N PHE A 234 2.65 -8.98 -2.89
CA PHE A 234 3.48 -8.05 -3.66
C PHE A 234 4.22 -7.04 -2.75
N GLU A 235 3.65 -6.72 -1.59
CA GLU A 235 4.29 -5.90 -0.56
C GLU A 235 5.62 -6.50 -0.08
N GLN A 236 5.64 -7.79 0.29
CA GLN A 236 6.88 -8.45 0.71
C GLN A 236 7.89 -8.56 -0.44
N PHE A 237 7.43 -8.73 -1.67
CA PHE A 237 8.32 -8.71 -2.84
C PHE A 237 9.06 -7.37 -2.95
N CYS A 238 8.34 -6.24 -2.85
CA CYS A 238 8.95 -4.91 -2.89
C CYS A 238 9.92 -4.68 -1.71
N ILE A 239 9.56 -5.13 -0.50
CA ILE A 239 10.42 -5.01 0.70
C ILE A 239 11.71 -5.81 0.52
N ASN A 240 11.60 -7.07 0.13
CA ASN A 240 12.77 -7.94 -0.04
C ASN A 240 13.65 -7.49 -1.20
N TYR A 241 13.06 -7.00 -2.29
CA TYR A 241 13.80 -6.39 -3.39
C TYR A 241 14.60 -5.16 -2.93
N CYS A 242 14.00 -4.27 -2.13
CA CYS A 242 14.70 -3.12 -1.55
C CYS A 242 15.88 -3.56 -0.68
N ASN A 243 15.67 -4.57 0.17
CA ASN A 243 16.73 -5.14 1.00
C ASN A 243 17.85 -5.78 0.17
N GLU A 244 17.54 -6.41 -0.97
CA GLU A 244 18.56 -6.97 -1.87
C GLU A 244 19.50 -5.87 -2.41
N LYS A 245 18.95 -4.71 -2.79
CA LYS A 245 19.78 -3.56 -3.21
C LYS A 245 20.59 -2.97 -2.06
N LEU A 246 20.04 -2.91 -0.84
CA LEU A 246 20.80 -2.46 0.33
C LEU A 246 21.92 -3.44 0.69
N GLN A 247 21.68 -4.74 0.56
CA GLN A 247 22.71 -5.76 0.77
C GLN A 247 23.84 -5.63 -0.25
N GLN A 248 23.50 -5.33 -1.51
CA GLN A 248 24.49 -5.04 -2.55
C GLN A 248 25.35 -3.82 -2.16
N PHE A 249 24.69 -2.72 -1.78
CA PHE A 249 25.39 -1.51 -1.34
C PHE A 249 26.31 -1.79 -0.14
N PHE A 250 25.84 -2.58 0.83
CA PHE A 250 26.64 -2.99 1.99
C PHE A 250 27.88 -3.80 1.56
N ASN A 251 27.71 -4.79 0.68
CA ASN A 251 28.82 -5.59 0.17
C ASN A 251 29.85 -4.73 -0.56
N GLU A 252 29.38 -3.80 -1.40
CA GLU A 252 30.26 -2.90 -2.14
C GLU A 252 31.04 -1.96 -1.21
N ARG A 253 30.36 -1.27 -0.29
CA ARG A 253 30.99 -0.28 0.59
C ARG A 253 31.88 -0.91 1.67
N ILE A 254 31.44 -2.00 2.29
CA ILE A 254 32.13 -2.57 3.45
C ILE A 254 33.18 -3.59 3.03
N LEU A 255 32.92 -4.41 2.01
CA LEU A 255 33.83 -5.49 1.64
C LEU A 255 34.75 -5.09 0.50
N LYS A 256 34.21 -4.51 -0.58
CA LYS A 256 35.03 -4.20 -1.75
C LYS A 256 35.93 -3.00 -1.50
N GLU A 257 35.39 -1.87 -1.02
CA GLU A 257 36.20 -0.67 -0.80
C GLU A 257 37.25 -0.81 0.32
N GLU A 258 36.92 -1.52 1.41
CA GLU A 258 37.91 -1.79 2.47
C GLU A 258 39.04 -2.70 1.99
N GLN A 259 38.72 -3.73 1.20
CA GLN A 259 39.77 -4.60 0.63
C GLN A 259 40.64 -3.86 -0.39
N GLU A 260 40.06 -2.99 -1.21
CA GLU A 260 40.80 -2.09 -2.09
C GLU A 260 41.72 -1.15 -1.30
N LEU A 261 41.26 -0.64 -0.16
CA LEU A 261 42.07 0.17 0.75
C LEU A 261 43.23 -0.65 1.36
N TYR A 262 42.98 -1.87 1.83
CA TYR A 262 44.04 -2.73 2.38
C TYR A 262 45.11 -3.09 1.36
N GLN A 263 44.70 -3.35 0.11
CA GLN A 263 45.64 -3.59 -1.00
C GLN A 263 46.45 -2.34 -1.32
N LYS A 264 45.80 -1.17 -1.34
CA LYS A 264 46.46 0.11 -1.60
C LYS A 264 47.48 0.49 -0.53
N GLU A 265 47.16 0.23 0.74
CA GLU A 265 48.05 0.46 1.88
C GLU A 265 49.09 -0.66 2.09
N GLY A 266 49.03 -1.75 1.30
CA GLY A 266 50.01 -2.84 1.36
C GLY A 266 49.97 -3.66 2.65
N LEU A 267 48.82 -3.73 3.32
CA LEU A 267 48.67 -4.33 4.66
C LEU A 267 48.74 -5.86 4.67
N GLY A 268 48.67 -6.52 3.51
CA GLY A 268 48.77 -7.98 3.40
C GLY A 268 47.63 -8.74 4.09
N VAL A 269 46.46 -8.12 4.24
CA VAL A 269 45.26 -8.75 4.81
C VAL A 269 44.72 -9.80 3.85
N ASN A 270 44.26 -10.93 4.39
CA ASN A 270 43.65 -11.99 3.59
C ASN A 270 42.37 -11.49 2.91
N GLU A 271 42.21 -11.83 1.63
CA GLU A 271 41.01 -11.49 0.86
C GLU A 271 39.78 -12.23 1.43
N VAL A 272 38.75 -11.46 1.78
CA VAL A 272 37.47 -11.98 2.24
C VAL A 272 36.58 -12.18 1.02
N ARG A 273 36.33 -13.44 0.68
CA ARG A 273 35.39 -13.79 -0.40
C ARG A 273 33.96 -13.55 0.05
N TYR A 274 33.19 -12.88 -0.79
CA TYR A 274 31.76 -12.68 -0.61
C TYR A 274 30.99 -13.10 -1.86
N VAL A 275 29.71 -13.36 -1.69
CA VAL A 275 28.81 -13.73 -2.79
C VAL A 275 28.13 -12.47 -3.28
N ASP A 276 28.35 -12.15 -4.55
CA ASP A 276 27.63 -11.07 -5.22
C ASP A 276 26.16 -11.46 -5.46
N ASN A 277 25.30 -10.46 -5.43
CA ASN A 277 23.86 -10.61 -5.59
C ASN A 277 23.30 -9.78 -6.77
N GLN A 278 24.17 -9.21 -7.61
CA GLN A 278 23.77 -8.52 -8.85
C GLN A 278 22.86 -9.38 -9.73
N ASP A 279 23.12 -10.69 -9.79
CA ASP A 279 22.31 -11.65 -10.55
C ASP A 279 20.84 -11.69 -10.07
N CYS A 280 20.62 -11.54 -8.76
CA CYS A 280 19.29 -11.48 -8.18
C CYS A 280 18.59 -10.14 -8.48
N ILE A 281 19.35 -9.04 -8.49
CA ILE A 281 18.82 -7.70 -8.82
C ILE A 281 18.44 -7.64 -10.30
N ASP A 282 19.29 -8.13 -11.19
CA ASP A 282 19.04 -8.17 -12.64
C ASP A 282 17.81 -9.02 -12.97
N LEU A 283 17.61 -10.15 -12.29
CA LEU A 283 16.39 -10.95 -12.42
C LEU A 283 15.12 -10.11 -12.16
N ILE A 284 15.17 -9.17 -11.20
CA ILE A 284 14.02 -8.38 -10.78
C ILE A 284 13.81 -7.13 -11.64
N GLU A 285 14.86 -6.33 -11.89
CA GLU A 285 14.75 -4.99 -12.50
C GLU A 285 15.40 -4.83 -13.88
N ALA A 286 15.99 -5.87 -14.47
CA ALA A 286 16.60 -5.73 -15.79
C ALA A 286 15.56 -5.30 -16.84
N LYS A 287 15.94 -4.37 -17.71
CA LYS A 287 15.03 -3.86 -18.75
C LYS A 287 14.57 -4.97 -19.69
N LEU A 288 13.29 -4.97 -20.06
CA LEU A 288 12.58 -5.90 -20.96
C LEU A 288 12.47 -7.35 -20.49
N ILE A 289 13.35 -7.81 -19.60
CA ILE A 289 13.40 -9.20 -19.15
C ILE A 289 13.13 -9.35 -17.65
N GLY A 290 13.32 -8.31 -16.86
CA GLY A 290 13.12 -8.34 -15.41
C GLY A 290 11.67 -8.59 -15.02
N VAL A 291 11.47 -9.17 -13.83
CA VAL A 291 10.13 -9.47 -13.29
C VAL A 291 9.24 -8.21 -13.28
N LEU A 292 9.78 -7.06 -12.90
CA LEU A 292 9.03 -5.79 -12.83
C LEU A 292 8.58 -5.31 -14.21
N ASP A 293 9.44 -5.38 -15.22
CA ASP A 293 9.10 -4.97 -16.60
C ASP A 293 8.03 -5.89 -17.20
N ILE A 294 8.11 -7.20 -16.95
CA ILE A 294 7.09 -8.15 -17.39
C ILE A 294 5.74 -7.87 -16.71
N LEU A 295 5.76 -7.50 -15.42
CA LEU A 295 4.54 -7.14 -14.69
C LEU A 295 3.89 -5.87 -15.27
N ASP A 296 4.70 -4.89 -15.66
CA ASP A 296 4.23 -3.67 -16.34
C ASP A 296 3.67 -3.95 -17.74
N GLU A 297 4.29 -4.87 -18.49
CA GLU A 297 3.78 -5.34 -19.79
C GLU A 297 2.42 -6.02 -19.65
N GLU A 298 2.23 -6.87 -18.64
CA GLU A 298 0.97 -7.57 -18.35
C GLU A 298 -0.19 -6.58 -18.12
N ASN A 299 0.07 -5.52 -17.34
CA ASN A 299 -0.93 -4.49 -17.03
C ASN A 299 -1.37 -3.68 -18.27
N ARG A 300 -0.60 -3.70 -19.36
CA ARG A 300 -0.93 -3.02 -20.63
C ARG A 300 -1.72 -3.91 -21.58
N LEU A 301 -1.85 -5.21 -21.30
CA LEU A 301 -2.61 -6.12 -22.14
C LEU A 301 -4.12 -5.84 -22.06
N PRO A 302 -4.89 -6.12 -23.12
CA PRO A 302 -6.35 -5.95 -23.11
C PRO A 302 -7.08 -6.79 -22.05
N GLN A 303 -6.47 -7.92 -21.67
CA GLN A 303 -6.95 -8.87 -20.66
C GLN A 303 -5.76 -9.34 -19.82
N PRO A 304 -5.41 -8.61 -18.74
CA PRO A 304 -4.34 -9.00 -17.84
C PRO A 304 -4.64 -10.34 -17.17
N SER A 305 -3.63 -11.19 -16.99
CA SER A 305 -3.76 -12.50 -16.36
C SER A 305 -2.54 -12.85 -15.50
N ASP A 306 -2.79 -13.14 -14.23
CA ASP A 306 -1.76 -13.65 -13.30
C ASP A 306 -1.05 -14.91 -13.82
N GLN A 307 -1.80 -15.80 -14.50
CA GLN A 307 -1.24 -17.03 -15.06
C GLN A 307 -0.34 -16.74 -16.27
N HIS A 308 -0.75 -15.78 -17.12
CA HIS A 308 0.08 -15.35 -18.24
C HIS A 308 1.39 -14.76 -17.74
N PHE A 309 1.32 -13.79 -16.82
CA PHE A 309 2.49 -13.18 -16.17
C PHE A 309 3.46 -14.23 -15.63
N THR A 310 2.96 -15.16 -14.82
CA THR A 310 3.76 -16.24 -14.20
C THR A 310 4.46 -17.10 -15.26
N SER A 311 3.75 -17.45 -16.34
CA SER A 311 4.31 -18.26 -17.42
C SER A 311 5.41 -17.54 -18.20
N VAL A 312 5.23 -16.24 -18.46
CA VAL A 312 6.20 -15.41 -19.20
C VAL A 312 7.49 -15.25 -18.39
N VAL A 313 7.40 -15.01 -17.08
CA VAL A 313 8.58 -14.92 -16.21
C VAL A 313 9.39 -16.21 -16.25
N HIS A 314 8.75 -17.37 -16.07
CA HIS A 314 9.44 -18.67 -16.16
C HIS A 314 9.99 -18.97 -17.55
N GLN A 315 9.32 -18.51 -18.61
CA GLN A 315 9.80 -18.68 -19.98
C GLN A 315 11.07 -17.85 -20.25
N LYS A 316 11.11 -16.60 -19.79
CA LYS A 316 12.26 -15.69 -19.98
C LYS A 316 13.46 -16.07 -19.09
N HIS A 317 13.24 -16.67 -17.93
CA HIS A 317 14.27 -16.99 -16.93
C HIS A 317 14.45 -18.49 -16.65
N LYS A 318 14.19 -19.34 -17.65
CA LYS A 318 14.16 -20.81 -17.49
C LYS A 318 15.45 -21.40 -16.89
N ASP A 319 16.60 -20.84 -17.25
CA ASP A 319 17.92 -21.36 -16.87
C ASP A 319 18.54 -20.57 -15.69
N HIS A 320 17.79 -19.63 -15.09
CA HIS A 320 18.31 -18.77 -14.04
C HIS A 320 18.29 -19.49 -12.68
N PHE A 321 19.45 -19.75 -12.08
CA PHE A 321 19.55 -20.56 -10.85
C PHE A 321 18.85 -19.96 -9.61
N ARG A 322 18.60 -18.64 -9.58
CA ARG A 322 17.79 -17.97 -8.53
C ARG A 322 16.28 -18.19 -8.69
N LEU A 323 15.81 -18.70 -9.83
CA LEU A 323 14.40 -18.94 -10.11
C LEU A 323 14.17 -20.44 -10.36
N SER A 324 13.30 -21.07 -9.57
CA SER A 324 12.94 -22.48 -9.74
C SER A 324 11.43 -22.67 -9.83
N VAL A 325 10.98 -23.70 -10.56
CA VAL A 325 9.57 -24.09 -10.60
C VAL A 325 9.32 -25.07 -9.46
N GLY A 326 8.37 -24.77 -8.58
CA GLY A 326 7.94 -25.68 -7.54
C GLY A 326 7.29 -26.94 -8.10
N TYR A 327 7.69 -28.09 -7.58
CA TYR A 327 6.89 -29.31 -7.65
C TYR A 327 5.61 -29.11 -6.83
N LEU A 328 4.54 -28.58 -7.45
CA LEU A 328 3.12 -28.73 -7.10
C LEU A 328 2.29 -27.93 -8.12
N CYS A 329 2.42 -28.33 -9.38
CA CYS A 329 1.35 -28.14 -10.36
C CYS A 329 0.10 -28.85 -9.80
N TRP A 330 -1.09 -28.25 -9.93
CA TRP A 330 -2.39 -28.67 -9.36
C TRP A 330 -2.75 -28.08 -7.98
N LEU A 331 -3.06 -26.77 -7.93
CA LEU A 331 -4.32 -26.24 -7.36
C LEU A 331 -4.36 -24.71 -7.49
N SER A 332 -5.59 -24.21 -7.54
CA SER A 332 -6.02 -22.85 -7.86
C SER A 332 -5.34 -21.71 -7.11
N SER A 333 -5.26 -20.57 -7.81
CA SER A 333 -5.28 -19.19 -7.30
C SER A 333 -3.94 -18.51 -7.00
N LEU A 334 -3.61 -17.61 -7.93
CA LEU A 334 -2.96 -16.32 -7.75
C LEU A 334 -1.49 -16.32 -7.35
N ILE A 335 -0.84 -15.22 -7.71
CA ILE A 335 0.48 -14.67 -7.32
C ILE A 335 0.97 -15.02 -5.89
N LYS A 336 0.06 -15.43 -4.99
CA LYS A 336 0.30 -16.02 -3.66
C LYS A 336 1.25 -17.24 -3.64
N GLN A 337 1.41 -17.94 -4.77
CA GLN A 337 2.35 -19.07 -4.88
C GLN A 337 3.61 -18.72 -5.70
N PHE A 338 3.54 -17.72 -6.57
CA PHE A 338 4.70 -17.21 -7.30
C PHE A 338 5.73 -16.58 -6.34
N LEU A 339 5.24 -15.88 -5.32
CA LEU A 339 6.04 -15.31 -4.24
C LEU A 339 6.44 -16.30 -3.14
N LYS A 340 6.00 -17.56 -3.23
CA LYS A 340 6.60 -18.67 -2.47
C LYS A 340 7.93 -19.13 -3.08
N GLN A 341 8.22 -18.75 -4.32
CA GLN A 341 9.39 -19.19 -5.10
C GLN A 341 10.30 -18.06 -5.58
N LEU A 342 9.79 -16.83 -5.65
CA LEU A 342 10.61 -15.62 -5.58
C LEU A 342 11.14 -15.36 -4.15
N VAL A 343 10.82 -16.27 -3.21
CA VAL A 343 11.75 -16.68 -2.16
C VAL A 343 12.97 -17.23 -2.88
N VAL A 344 13.87 -16.30 -3.21
CA VAL A 344 15.29 -16.55 -3.32
C VAL A 344 15.64 -17.67 -2.35
N THR A 345 16.47 -18.58 -2.80
CA THR A 345 17.36 -19.40 -1.98
C THR A 345 18.17 -18.51 -1.00
N LEU A 346 17.52 -17.76 -0.11
CA LEU A 346 18.05 -16.93 0.96
C LEU A 346 18.15 -17.75 2.26
N TYR A 347 17.58 -18.97 2.26
CA TYR A 347 17.60 -19.88 3.41
C TYR A 347 18.82 -20.83 3.46
N LEU A 348 19.86 -20.64 2.63
CA LEU A 348 21.06 -21.50 2.62
C LEU A 348 22.39 -20.81 2.93
N MET A 349 22.40 -19.58 3.47
CA MET A 349 23.63 -19.00 4.04
C MET A 349 23.47 -18.49 5.48
N LYS A 350 22.75 -19.27 6.31
CA LYS A 350 23.13 -19.41 7.72
C LYS A 350 24.40 -20.25 7.81
N THR A 351 25.54 -19.66 7.51
CA THR A 351 26.86 -20.08 8.02
C THR A 351 27.80 -18.88 7.93
N PHE A 352 27.71 -18.02 8.93
CA PHE A 352 28.93 -17.43 9.49
C PHE A 352 29.82 -18.58 9.99
N PRO A 353 31.13 -18.56 9.73
CA PRO A 353 32.10 -18.58 10.81
C PRO A 353 32.18 -17.21 11.51
#